data_AF-A0A7V1BVW9-F1
#
_entry.id   AF-A0A7V1BVW9-F1
#
_cell.length_a   1.000
_cell.length_b   1.000
_cell.length_c   1.000
_cell.angle_alpha   90.00
_cell.angle_beta   90.00
_cell.angle_gamma   90.00
#
_symmetry.space_group_name_H-M   'P 1'
#
loop_
_entity.id
_entity.type
_entity.pdbx_description
1 polymer ?
#
loop_
_entity_poly.entity_id
_entity_poly.type
_entity_poly.pdbx_seq_one_letter_code
_entity_poly.pdbx_strand_id
1 'polypeptide(L)' 'MARLTFKVGHVYCYDCVKAIGKFVGKMKGVHSVDVKNNDSAIIEYDPSQLEFNEERFKQIVMDSMDRLGFRFELINE' A
#
# COMPACT_ATOMS: atom_id res chain seq x y z
N MET A 1 -15.25 -0.72 4.85
CA MET A 1 -14.10 -1.61 4.60
C MET A 1 -13.83 -1.73 3.11
N ALA A 2 -12.74 -1.08 2.67
CA ALA A 2 -12.23 -1.14 1.31
C ALA A 2 -10.88 -1.88 1.30
N ARG A 3 -10.51 -2.45 0.15
CA ARG A 3 -9.24 -3.13 -0.04
C ARG A 3 -8.48 -2.50 -1.20
N LEU A 4 -7.21 -2.17 -0.98
CA LEU A 4 -6.29 -1.74 -2.03
C LEU A 4 -5.37 -2.92 -2.36
N THR A 5 -5.32 -3.33 -3.61
CA THR A 5 -4.33 -4.30 -4.08
C THR A 5 -3.35 -3.59 -4.99
N PHE A 6 -2.06 -3.77 -4.74
CA PHE A 6 -1.03 -3.27 -5.63
C PHE A 6 -0.02 -4.37 -5.91
N LYS A 7 0.40 -4.40 -7.17
CA LYS A 7 1.48 -5.24 -7.67
C LYS A 7 2.78 -4.48 -7.50
N VAL A 8 3.74 -5.09 -6.83
CA VAL A 8 5.09 -4.58 -6.70
C VAL A 8 5.90 -5.15 -7.86
N GLY A 9 6.07 -4.35 -8.91
CA GLY A 9 6.80 -4.75 -10.09
C GLY A 9 8.32 -4.76 -9.83
N HIS A 10 8.94 -5.88 -10.17
CA HIS A 10 10.36 -6.20 -9.93
C HIS A 10 10.64 -6.65 -8.50
N VAL A 11 11.41 -7.73 -8.37
CA VAL A 11 11.77 -8.40 -7.12
C VAL A 11 12.51 -7.42 -6.20
N TYR A 12 11.76 -6.70 -5.38
CA TYR A 12 12.31 -5.97 -4.26
C TYR A 12 12.31 -6.91 -3.05
N CYS A 13 13.41 -6.89 -2.29
CA CYS A 13 13.60 -7.77 -1.14
C CYS A 13 12.37 -7.75 -0.22
N TYR A 14 12.06 -8.88 0.43
CA TYR A 14 10.91 -9.00 1.36
C TYR A 14 10.84 -7.84 2.37
N ASP A 15 11.99 -7.37 2.84
CA ASP A 15 12.10 -6.22 3.74
C ASP A 15 11.57 -4.90 3.15
N CYS A 16 11.73 -4.68 1.84
CA CYS A 16 11.20 -3.50 1.14
C CYS A 16 9.66 -3.50 1.14
N VAL A 17 9.05 -4.63 0.77
CA VAL A 17 7.59 -4.76 0.74
C VAL A 17 7.01 -4.68 2.15
N LYS A 18 7.73 -5.26 3.13
CA LYS A 18 7.37 -5.18 4.55
C LYS A 18 7.49 -3.76 5.11
N ALA A 19 8.47 -2.97 4.67
CA ALA A 19 8.61 -1.58 5.09
C ALA A 19 7.43 -0.73 4.61
N ILE A 20 7.00 -0.91 3.36
CA ILE A 20 5.79 -0.27 2.83
C ILE A 20 4.56 -0.72 3.62
N GLY A 21 4.39 -2.03 3.84
CA GLY A 21 3.26 -2.54 4.61
C GLY A 21 3.20 -1.98 6.04
N LYS A 22 4.36 -1.80 6.69
CA LYS A 22 4.45 -1.10 7.98
C LYS A 22 4.14 0.40 7.88
N PHE A 23 4.59 1.07 6.82
CA PHE A 23 4.32 2.50 6.62
C PHE A 23 2.83 2.74 6.41
N VAL A 24 2.20 1.97 5.53
CA VAL A 24 0.76 2.07 5.28
C VAL A 24 -0.04 1.55 6.47
N GLY A 25 0.38 0.48 7.13
CA GLY A 25 -0.24 -0.02 8.36
C GLY A 25 -0.20 0.96 9.54
N LYS A 26 0.69 1.97 9.51
CA LYS A 26 0.70 3.08 10.47
C LYS A 26 -0.24 4.22 10.11
N MET A 27 -0.79 4.25 8.89
CA MET A 27 -1.73 5.29 8.49
C MET A 27 -3.08 5.08 9.15
N LYS A 28 -3.70 6.19 9.55
CA LYS A 28 -4.98 6.19 10.24
C LYS A 28 -6.08 5.68 9.31
N GLY A 29 -6.86 4.72 9.80
CA GLY A 29 -7.90 4.04 9.03
C GLY A 29 -7.43 2.75 8.34
N VAL A 30 -6.13 2.42 8.36
CA VAL A 30 -5.65 1.12 7.88
C VAL A 30 -5.82 0.07 8.97
N HIS A 31 -6.49 -1.02 8.63
CA HIS A 31 -6.77 -2.15 9.53
C HIS A 31 -5.67 -3.21 9.45
N SER A 32 -5.27 -3.59 8.24
CA SER A 32 -4.28 -4.65 8.04
C SER A 32 -3.59 -4.52 6.69
N VAL A 33 -2.36 -5.06 6.60
CA VAL A 33 -1.60 -5.15 5.37
C VAL A 33 -1.06 -6.56 5.20
N ASP A 34 -1.48 -7.23 4.14
CA ASP A 34 -1.13 -8.60 3.81
C ASP A 34 -0.26 -8.63 2.54
N VAL A 35 0.95 -9.16 2.65
CA VAL A 35 1.89 -9.23 1.52
C VAL A 35 1.88 -10.66 0.98
N LYS A 36 1.38 -10.85 -0.24
CA LYS A 36 1.32 -12.15 -0.91
C LYS A 36 2.47 -12.32 -1.89
N ASN A 37 3.31 -13.31 -1.64
CA ASN A 37 4.37 -13.79 -2.55
C ASN A 37 5.38 -12.73 -3.03
N ASN A 38 5.66 -11.70 -2.22
CA ASN A 38 6.60 -10.59 -2.50
C ASN A 38 6.32 -9.73 -3.75
N ASP A 39 5.41 -10.13 -4.62
CA ASP A 39 5.03 -9.41 -5.86
C ASP A 39 3.69 -8.69 -5.70
N SER A 40 2.90 -9.04 -4.69
CA SER A 40 1.58 -8.43 -4.45
C SER A 40 1.41 -8.07 -2.99
N ALA A 41 0.76 -6.94 -2.73
CA ALA A 41 0.39 -6.53 -1.38
C ALA A 41 -1.05 -5.99 -1.37
N ILE A 42 -1.77 -6.38 -0.32
CA ILE A 42 -3.19 -6.12 -0.10
C ILE A 42 -3.30 -5.30 1.18
N ILE A 43 -4.01 -4.19 1.12
CA ILE A 43 -4.20 -3.28 2.24
C ILE A 43 -5.68 -3.15 2.50
N GLU A 44 -6.09 -3.52 3.70
CA GLU A 44 -7.44 -3.30 4.18
C GLU A 44 -7.50 -2.00 4.96
N TYR A 45 -8.33 -1.07 4.49
CA TYR A 45 -8.51 0.23 5.12
C TYR A 45 -10.00 0.62 5.15
N ASP A 46 -10.36 1.48 6.09
CA ASP A 46 -11.69 2.05 6.15
C ASP A 46 -11.68 3.50 5.67
N PRO A 47 -12.31 3.80 4.52
CA PRO A 47 -12.34 5.16 3.96
C PRO A 47 -13.03 6.17 4.89
N SER A 48 -13.89 5.71 5.80
CA SER A 48 -14.56 6.57 6.79
C SER A 48 -13.66 6.95 7.97
N GLN A 49 -12.57 6.20 8.17
CA GLN A 49 -11.57 6.44 9.22
C GLN A 49 -10.28 7.07 8.68
N LEU A 50 -10.13 7.16 7.35
CA LEU A 50 -9.02 7.87 6.74
C LEU A 50 -9.08 9.35 7.13
N GLU A 51 -7.92 9.93 7.40
CA GLU A 51 -7.81 11.34 7.74
C GLU A 51 -8.02 12.26 6.52
N PHE A 52 -8.06 11.67 5.32
CA PHE A 52 -8.22 12.34 4.03
C PHE A 52 -8.93 11.42 3.02
N ASN A 53 -9.35 11.97 1.89
CA ASN A 53 -10.00 11.22 0.83
C ASN A 53 -9.14 10.05 0.32
N GLU A 54 -9.79 9.01 -0.18
CA GLU A 54 -9.14 7.82 -0.74
C GLU A 54 -8.09 8.16 -1.81
N GLU A 55 -8.39 9.10 -2.71
CA GLU A 55 -7.43 9.55 -3.73
C GLU A 55 -6.15 10.13 -3.13
N ARG A 56 -6.28 10.92 -2.06
CA ARG A 56 -5.14 11.53 -1.38
C ARG A 56 -4.33 10.48 -0.62
N PHE A 57 -5.01 9.50 -0.03
CA PHE A 57 -4.36 8.33 0.55
C PHE A 57 -3.56 7.57 -0.51
N LYS A 58 -4.17 7.24 -1.66
CA LYS A 58 -3.47 6.61 -2.79
C LYS A 58 -2.26 7.43 -3.24
N GLN A 59 -2.39 8.76 -3.34
CA GLN A 59 -1.29 9.66 -3.70
C GLN A 59 -0.13 9.62 -2.68
N ILE A 60 -0.42 9.63 -1.37
CA ILE A 60 0.63 9.54 -0.33
C ILE A 60 1.36 8.21 -0.41
N VAL A 61 0.62 7.12 -0.63
CA VAL A 61 1.20 5.79 -0.82
C VAL A 61 2.10 5.79 -2.06
N MET A 62 1.60 6.29 -3.20
CA MET A 62 2.36 6.37 -4.45
C MET A 62 3.60 7.25 -4.35
N ASP A 63 3.49 8.43 -3.74
CA ASP A 63 4.63 9.34 -3.51
C ASP A 63 5.69 8.65 -2.63
N SER A 64 5.26 8.02 -1.54
CA SER A 64 6.17 7.31 -0.64
C SER A 64 6.91 6.18 -1.36
N MET A 65 6.20 5.44 -2.20
CA MET A 65 6.80 4.34 -2.93
C MET A 65 7.69 4.83 -4.10
N ASP A 66 7.34 5.94 -4.77
CA ASP A 66 8.15 6.57 -5.85
C ASP A 66 9.47 7.13 -5.28
N ARG A 67 9.40 7.80 -4.12
CA ARG A 67 10.57 8.30 -3.39
C ARG A 67 11.53 7.20 -2.96
N LEU A 68 11.02 5.98 -2.79
CA LEU A 68 11.83 4.80 -2.49
C LEU A 68 12.29 4.07 -3.77
N GLY A 69 11.93 4.55 -4.95
CA GLY A 69 12.32 4.00 -6.25
C GLY A 69 11.57 2.72 -6.63
N PHE A 70 10.47 2.39 -5.95
CA PHE A 70 9.70 1.20 -6.28
C PHE A 70 8.91 1.42 -7.59
N ARG A 71 8.66 0.32 -8.31
CA ARG A 71 7.65 0.29 -9.37
C ARG A 71 6.45 -0.47 -8.85
N PHE A 72 5.30 0.17 -8.83
CA PHE A 72 4.07 -0.42 -8.34
C PHE A 72 2.93 -0.07 -9.28
N GLU A 73 2.06 -1.04 -9.49
CA GLU A 73 0.84 -0.88 -10.27
C GLU A 73 -0.35 -1.16 -9.36
N LEU A 74 -1.27 -0.21 -9.31
CA LEU A 74 -2.56 -0.41 -8.66
C LEU A 74 -3.37 -1.41 -9.48
N ILE A 75 -3.70 -2.54 -8.85
CA ILE A 75 -4.66 -3.49 -9.41
C ILE A 75 -6.00 -3.15 -8.77
N ASN A 76 -6.84 -2.42 -9.50
CA ASN A 76 -8.25 -2.36 -9.18
C ASN A 76 -8.91 -3.61 -9.74
N GLU A 77 -9.34 -4.52 -8.85
CA GLU A 77 -10.23 -5.64 -9.19
C GLU A 77 -11.67 -5.30 -8.83
#